data_AF-A0AAE1MU28-F1
#
_entry.id   AF-A0AAE1MU28-F1
#
_cell.length_a   1.000
_cell.length_b   1.000
_cell.length_c   1.000
_cell.angle_alpha   90.00
_cell.angle_beta   90.00
_cell.angle_gamma   90.00
#
_symmetry.space_group_name_H-M   'P 1'
#
loop_
_entity.id
_entity.type
_entity.pdbx_description
1 polymer ?
#
loop_
_entity_poly.entity_id
_entity_poly.type
_entity_poly.pdbx_seq_one_letter_code
_entity_poly.pdbx_strand_id
1 'polypeptide(L)' 'MDGYEATRMAFSRIQNLDPENASKVMGLLLIQEHGEKEMIRLAFGSEALVHSVVVKAQNDLGLLPSNSSP' A
#
# COMPACT_ATOMS: atom_id res chain seq x y z
N MET A 1 5.50 -14.25 12.35
CA MET A 1 5.04 -14.40 10.95
C MET A 1 6.27 -14.24 10.08
N ASP A 2 6.41 -15.06 9.05
CA ASP A 2 7.50 -14.90 8.07
C ASP A 2 7.32 -13.57 7.31
N GLY A 3 8.39 -12.81 7.10
CA GLY A 3 8.34 -11.53 6.38
C GLY A 3 7.82 -11.67 4.95
N TYR A 4 8.03 -12.84 4.34
CA TYR A 4 7.46 -13.18 3.04
C TYR A 4 5.93 -13.36 3.08
N GLU A 5 5.41 -14.02 4.12
CA GLU A 5 3.96 -14.14 4.35
C GLU A 5 3.32 -12.78 4.61
N ALA A 6 3.98 -11.94 5.41
CA ALA A 6 3.57 -10.54 5.65
C ALA A 6 3.36 -9.79 4.35
N THR A 7 4.36 -9.87 3.48
CA THR A 7 4.39 -9.15 2.22
C THR A 7 3.28 -9.63 1.29
N ARG A 8 3.03 -10.95 1.21
CA ARG A 8 1.90 -11.49 0.40
C ARG A 8 0.55 -11.06 0.94
N MET A 9 0.34 -11.11 2.26
CA MET A 9 -0.92 -10.68 2.88
C MET A 9 -1.15 -9.18 2.68
N ALA A 10 -0.13 -8.35 2.92
CA ALA A 10 -0.20 -6.91 2.67
C ALA A 10 -0.50 -6.61 1.19
N PHE A 11 0.17 -7.32 0.26
CA PHE A 11 -0.07 -7.15 -1.18
C PHE A 11 -1.52 -7.46 -1.55
N SER A 12 -2.07 -8.58 -1.06
CA SER A 12 -3.46 -8.94 -1.34
C SER A 12 -4.44 -7.87 -0.86
N ARG A 13 -4.19 -7.27 0.32
CA ARG A 13 -5.05 -6.21 0.86
C ARG A 13 -4.95 -4.92 0.05
N ILE A 14 -3.74 -4.52 -0.34
CA ILE A 14 -3.52 -3.38 -1.23
C ILE A 14 -4.21 -3.63 -2.59
N GLN A 15 -4.06 -4.83 -3.15
CA GLN A 15 -4.67 -5.21 -4.42
C GLN A 15 -6.20 -5.20 -4.38
N ASN A 16 -6.81 -5.59 -3.26
CA ASN A 16 -8.26 -5.50 -3.10
C ASN A 16 -8.77 -4.04 -3.08
N LEU A 17 -7.94 -3.08 -2.67
CA LEU A 17 -8.30 -1.66 -2.64
C LEU A 17 -8.02 -0.96 -3.97
N ASP A 18 -6.87 -1.23 -4.58
CA ASP A 18 -6.45 -0.63 -5.84
C ASP A 18 -5.68 -1.65 -6.69
N PRO A 19 -6.39 -2.47 -7.48
CA PRO A 19 -5.77 -3.47 -8.35
C PRO A 19 -4.82 -2.87 -9.39
N GLU A 20 -5.08 -1.65 -9.85
CA GLU A 20 -4.33 -1.00 -10.93
C GLU A 20 -2.97 -0.51 -10.46
N ASN A 21 -2.89 0.04 -9.24
CA ASN A 21 -1.65 0.59 -8.70
C ASN A 21 -1.00 -0.24 -7.60
N ALA A 22 -1.56 -1.41 -7.26
CA ALA A 22 -1.06 -2.26 -6.18
C ALA A 22 0.44 -2.51 -6.23
N SER A 23 0.97 -2.87 -7.41
CA SER A 23 2.39 -3.16 -7.60
C SER A 23 3.27 -1.91 -7.40
N LYS A 24 2.79 -0.73 -7.79
CA LYS A 24 3.51 0.55 -7.63
C LYS A 24 3.53 0.98 -6.16
N VAL A 25 2.37 0.91 -5.50
CA VAL A 25 2.22 1.19 -4.07
C VAL A 25 3.10 0.24 -3.26
N MET A 26 3.04 -1.06 -3.54
CA MET A 26 3.87 -2.06 -2.89
C MET A 26 5.37 -1.78 -3.09
N GLY A 27 5.78 -1.48 -4.33
CA GLY A 27 7.16 -1.11 -4.65
C GLY A 27 7.64 0.09 -3.84
N LEU A 28 6.83 1.15 -3.73
CA LEU A 28 7.15 2.33 -2.93
C LEU A 28 7.30 2.00 -1.44
N LEU A 29 6.44 1.15 -0.89
CA LEU A 29 6.47 0.80 0.54
C LEU A 29 7.69 -0.07 0.88
N LEU A 30 8.09 -0.99 -0.02
CA LEU A 30 9.21 -1.90 0.21
C LEU A 30 10.58 -1.22 0.19
N ILE A 31 10.73 -0.12 -0.56
CA ILE A 31 12.01 0.63 -0.62
C ILE A 31 12.20 1.59 0.56
N GLN A 32 11.21 1.74 1.43
CA GLN A 32 11.34 2.56 2.65
C GLN A 32 12.19 1.85 3.69
N GLU A 33 12.87 2.63 4.54
CA GLU A 33 13.73 2.14 5.63
C GLU A 33 13.04 1.10 6.54
N HIS A 34 11.71 1.17 6.65
CA HIS A 34 10.92 0.26 7.48
C HIS A 34 9.96 -0.64 6.68
N GLY A 35 10.25 -0.91 5.40
CA GLY A 35 9.35 -1.64 4.49
C GLY A 35 8.83 -2.97 5.07
N GLU A 36 9.69 -3.81 5.64
CA GLU A 36 9.27 -5.08 6.25
C GLU A 36 8.31 -4.88 7.43
N LYS A 37 8.62 -3.93 8.32
CA LYS A 37 7.76 -3.60 9.47
C LYS A 37 6.42 -3.05 9.01
N GLU A 38 6.41 -2.23 7.96
CA GLU A 38 5.20 -1.74 7.32
C GLU A 38 4.38 -2.87 6.71
N MET A 39 5.01 -3.87 6.08
CA MET A 39 4.29 -5.03 5.55
C MET A 39 3.60 -5.83 6.65
N ILE A 40 4.27 -6.07 7.78
CA ILE A 40 3.65 -6.74 8.92
C ILE A 40 2.47 -5.92 9.44
N ARG A 41 2.63 -4.59 9.53
CA ARG A 41 1.57 -3.68 9.99
C ARG A 41 0.38 -3.65 9.04
N LEU A 42 0.61 -3.70 7.73
CA LEU A 42 -0.45 -3.72 6.71
C LEU A 42 -1.11 -5.09 6.60
N ALA A 43 -0.37 -6.18 6.79
CA ALA A 43 -0.92 -7.53 6.78
C ALA A 43 -1.97 -7.71 7.89
N PHE A 44 -1.72 -7.17 9.08
CA PHE A 44 -2.55 -7.37 10.27
C PHE A 44 -3.30 -6.15 10.79
N GLY A 45 -3.10 -4.97 10.18
CA GLY A 45 -3.77 -3.75 10.58
C GLY A 45 -5.25 -3.73 10.22
N SER A 46 -5.96 -2.65 10.58
CA SER A 46 -7.34 -2.44 10.15
C SER A 46 -7.42 -2.07 8.67
N GLU A 47 -8.59 -2.27 8.05
CA GLU A 47 -8.84 -1.82 6.66
C GLU A 47 -8.62 -0.31 6.50
N ALA A 48 -8.99 0.48 7.51
CA ALA A 48 -8.77 1.92 7.51
C ALA A 48 -7.26 2.29 7.45
N LEU A 49 -6.40 1.52 8.13
CA LEU A 49 -4.95 1.71 8.04
C LEU A 49 -4.47 1.46 6.61
N VAL A 50 -4.85 0.30 6.02
CA VAL A 50 -4.44 -0.05 4.65
C VAL A 50 -4.89 1.03 3.67
N HIS A 51 -6.15 1.45 3.76
CA HIS A 51 -6.69 2.54 2.93
C HIS A 51 -5.88 3.84 3.07
N SER A 52 -5.61 4.29 4.30
CA SER A 52 -4.84 5.52 4.53
C SER A 52 -3.43 5.46 3.94
N VAL A 53 -2.76 4.31 4.05
CA VAL A 53 -1.42 4.10 3.52
C VAL A 53 -1.44 4.05 1.99
N VAL A 54 -2.43 3.38 1.40
CA VAL A 54 -2.61 3.32 -0.06
C VAL A 54 -2.87 4.72 -0.62
N VAL A 55 -3.77 5.51 -0.03
CA VAL A 55 -4.05 6.88 -0.48
C VAL A 55 -2.82 7.76 -0.37
N LYS A 56 -2.07 7.65 0.74
CA LYS A 56 -0.80 8.37 0.89
C LYS A 56 0.20 7.97 -0.20
N ALA A 57 0.36 6.68 -0.47
CA ALA A 57 1.27 6.19 -1.50
C ALA A 57 0.84 6.62 -2.91
N GLN A 58 -0.46 6.61 -3.22
CA GLN A 58 -0.98 7.12 -4.48
C GLN A 58 -0.68 8.61 -4.66
N ASN A 59 -0.83 9.41 -3.59
CA ASN A 59 -0.48 10.83 -3.61
C ASN A 59 1.02 11.04 -3.85
N ASP A 60 1.87 10.30 -3.11
CA ASP A 60 3.33 10.37 -3.23
C ASP A 60 3.81 9.94 -4.63
N LEU A 61 3.06 9.06 -5.31
CA LEU A 61 3.31 8.60 -6.69
C LEU A 61 2.64 9.46 -7.76
N GLY A 62 1.84 10.47 -7.40
CA GLY A 62 1.06 11.28 -8.35
C GLY A 62 0.00 10.49 -9.12
N LEU A 63 -0.53 9.42 -8.53
CA LEU A 63 -1.52 8.51 -9.13
C LEU A 63 -2.97 8.92 -8.82
N LEU A 64 -3.17 9.81 -7.85
CA LEU A 64 -4.48 10.36 -7.60
C LEU A 64 -4.92 11.18 -8.82
N PRO A 65 -6.15 11.01 -9.30
CA PRO A 65 -6.66 11.86 -10.37
C PRO A 65 -6.53 13.31 -9.90
N SER A 66 -5.83 14.13 -10.67
CA SER A 66 -5.90 15.57 -10.52
C SER A 66 -7.37 15.92 -10.64
N ASN A 67 -8.00 16.39 -9.56
CA ASN A 67 -9.31 17.02 -9.60
C ASN A 67 -9.19 18.32 -10.43
N SER A 68 -9.03 18.20 -11.75
CA SER A 68 -9.41 19.24 -12.68
C SER A 68 -10.93 19.29 -12.62
N SER A 69 -11.43 20.10 -11.69
CA SER A 69 -12.83 20.53 -11.72
C SER A 69 -13.05 21.31 -13.03
N PRO A 70 -14.21 21.16 -13.68
CA PRO A 70 -14.54 21.91 -14.90
C PRO A 70 -14.58 23.42 -14.68
#